data_AF-A0A803K2V2-F1
#
_entry.id   AF-A0A803K2V2-F1
#
_cell.length_a   1.000
_cell.length_b   1.000
_cell.length_c   1.000
_cell.angle_alpha   90.00
_cell.angle_beta   90.00
_cell.angle_gamma   90.00
#
_symmetry.space_group_name_H-M   'P 1'
#
loop_
_entity.id
_entity.type
_entity.pdbx_description
1 polymer ?
#
loop_
_entity_poly.entity_id
_entity_poly.type
_entity_poly.pdbx_seq_one_letter_code
_entity_poly.pdbx_strand_id
1 'polypeptide(L)'
;MWLPQLMLVVSVCGARQLDPTPAYNNERFVTDLVNAHNDIRNEFGKQAANMLHMSWDVGLAKLAQAWTINCKKVPNPHLNKESIYPRFKQIGENLYMGPSIDIFKIVTNWGLEGNFYDLKNNSCQPGKDCSHFTQIVWANTYKVGCGAAYCAHKVAYVVSCTYGPRGNLLGQVPFILGVKCSKCGGEKCNVASCGNPSRDENYGDYNYCPPFATIDCYRLSKGNFSVTHSSAVRRTAYSYFMYSLMCIIWK
;
A
#
# COMPACT_ATOMS: atom_id res chain seq x y z
N MET A 1 -60.08 -28.23 -5.72
CA MET A 1 -59.71 -26.88 -5.22
C MET A 1 -58.21 -26.88 -4.96
N TRP A 2 -57.44 -26.17 -5.78
CA TRP A 2 -55.98 -26.09 -5.68
C TRP A 2 -55.61 -24.94 -4.73
N LEU A 3 -54.82 -25.22 -3.70
CA LEU A 3 -54.23 -24.18 -2.84
C LEU A 3 -53.01 -23.58 -3.54
N PRO A 4 -52.88 -22.25 -3.67
CA PRO A 4 -51.69 -21.64 -4.22
C PRO A 4 -50.56 -21.70 -3.19
N GLN A 5 -49.43 -22.33 -3.54
CA GLN A 5 -48.21 -22.25 -2.76
C GLN A 5 -47.64 -20.84 -2.86
N LEU A 6 -47.78 -20.07 -1.78
CA LEU A 6 -47.08 -18.81 -1.60
C LEU A 6 -45.57 -19.12 -1.48
N MET A 7 -44.80 -18.85 -2.53
CA MET A 7 -43.34 -18.81 -2.46
C MET A 7 -42.92 -17.58 -1.67
N LEU A 8 -42.58 -17.77 -0.39
CA LEU A 8 -41.91 -16.77 0.43
C LEU A 8 -40.51 -16.53 -0.13
N VAL A 9 -40.34 -15.43 -0.86
CA VAL A 9 -39.01 -14.94 -1.23
C VAL A 9 -38.38 -14.33 0.01
N VAL A 10 -37.58 -15.12 0.72
CA VAL A 10 -36.74 -14.63 1.83
C VAL A 10 -35.61 -13.80 1.21
N SER A 11 -35.76 -12.48 1.24
CA SER A 11 -34.66 -11.57 0.90
C SER A 11 -33.61 -11.66 2.01
N VAL A 12 -32.57 -12.44 1.77
CA VAL A 12 -31.38 -12.46 2.63
C VAL A 12 -30.73 -11.08 2.50
N CYS A 13 -30.74 -10.28 3.58
CA CYS A 13 -29.88 -9.11 3.68
C CYS A 13 -28.43 -9.61 3.51
N GLY A 14 -27.84 -9.38 2.34
CA GLY A 14 -26.49 -9.83 2.05
C GLY A 14 -25.50 -9.21 3.02
N ALA A 15 -24.90 -10.03 3.88
CA ALA A 15 -23.74 -9.59 4.65
C ALA A 15 -22.64 -9.23 3.66
N ARG A 16 -22.15 -7.98 3.70
CA ARG A 16 -21.04 -7.56 2.84
C ARG A 16 -19.80 -8.34 3.25
N GLN A 17 -19.37 -9.28 2.41
CA GLN A 17 -18.15 -10.05 2.65
C GLN A 17 -16.95 -9.11 2.64
N LEU A 18 -16.15 -9.15 3.71
CA LEU A 18 -14.92 -8.37 3.80
C LEU A 18 -13.89 -8.95 2.82
N ASP A 19 -13.22 -8.07 2.07
CA ASP A 19 -12.07 -8.44 1.26
C ASP A 19 -10.96 -9.03 2.15
N PRO A 20 -10.37 -10.18 1.79
CA PRO A 20 -9.24 -10.72 2.54
C PRO A 20 -8.05 -9.75 2.47
N THR A 21 -7.46 -9.45 3.63
CA THR A 21 -6.24 -8.61 3.67
C THR A 21 -5.06 -9.42 3.13
N PRO A 22 -4.37 -8.95 2.08
CA PRO A 22 -3.22 -9.65 1.54
C PRO A 22 -2.01 -9.55 2.48
N ALA A 23 -1.24 -10.63 2.56
CA ALA A 23 0.06 -10.61 3.21
C ALA A 23 1.06 -9.75 2.40
N TYR A 24 2.01 -9.11 3.08
CA TYR A 24 3.02 -8.27 2.42
C TYR A 24 3.87 -9.03 1.37
N ASN A 25 4.01 -10.36 1.52
CA ASN A 25 4.76 -11.24 0.62
C ASN A 25 3.87 -12.04 -0.33
N ASN A 26 2.56 -11.75 -0.38
CA ASN A 26 1.69 -12.37 -1.36
C ASN A 26 2.11 -11.95 -2.77
N GLU A 27 2.38 -12.91 -3.64
CA GLU A 27 2.93 -12.66 -4.98
C GLU A 27 2.08 -11.71 -5.82
N ARG A 28 0.74 -11.88 -5.79
CA ARG A 28 -0.17 -10.99 -6.50
C ARG A 28 -0.17 -9.58 -5.93
N PHE A 29 -0.19 -9.44 -4.60
CA PHE A 29 -0.10 -8.14 -3.93
C PHE A 29 1.19 -7.39 -4.30
N VAL A 30 2.33 -8.08 -4.25
CA VAL A 30 3.65 -7.53 -4.63
C VAL A 30 3.64 -7.11 -6.10
N THR A 31 3.17 -7.99 -6.99
CA THR A 31 3.14 -7.76 -8.44
C THR A 31 2.22 -6.59 -8.80
N ASP A 32 0.99 -6.57 -8.27
CA ASP A 32 0.00 -5.52 -8.53
C ASP A 32 0.53 -4.15 -8.06
N LEU A 33 1.17 -4.09 -6.88
CA LEU A 33 1.78 -2.86 -6.38
C LEU A 33 2.92 -2.37 -7.27
N VAL A 34 3.91 -3.22 -7.57
CA VAL A 34 5.07 -2.83 -8.38
C VAL A 34 4.63 -2.42 -9.78
N ASN A 35 3.72 -3.17 -10.40
CA ASN A 35 3.20 -2.85 -11.73
C ASN A 35 2.44 -1.52 -11.71
N ALA A 36 1.50 -1.31 -10.78
CA ALA A 36 0.75 -0.07 -10.71
C ALA A 36 1.65 1.16 -10.51
N HIS A 37 2.72 1.04 -9.70
CA HIS A 37 3.71 2.12 -9.55
C HIS A 37 4.46 2.36 -10.85
N ASN A 38 4.96 1.31 -11.50
CA ASN A 38 5.70 1.44 -12.74
C ASN A 38 4.81 1.93 -13.88
N ASP A 39 3.53 1.59 -13.95
CA ASP A 39 2.59 2.08 -14.95
C ASP A 39 2.45 3.61 -14.86
N ILE A 40 2.26 4.14 -13.65
CA ILE A 40 2.24 5.60 -13.40
C ILE A 40 3.60 6.21 -13.75
N ARG A 41 4.70 5.62 -13.29
CA ARG A 41 6.06 6.10 -13.62
C ARG A 41 6.32 6.09 -15.11
N ASN A 42 5.75 5.16 -15.87
CA ASN A 42 5.91 5.06 -17.31
C ASN A 42 5.02 6.07 -18.05
N GLU A 43 3.81 6.32 -17.55
CA GLU A 43 2.88 7.31 -18.11
C GLU A 43 3.45 8.72 -17.96
N PHE A 44 3.77 9.13 -16.74
CA PHE A 44 4.34 10.43 -16.44
C PHE A 44 5.82 10.53 -16.83
N GLY A 45 6.53 9.40 -16.84
CA GLY A 45 7.94 9.31 -17.23
C GLY A 45 8.21 9.44 -18.72
N LYS A 46 7.18 9.55 -19.56
CA LYS A 46 7.35 9.98 -20.97
C LYS A 46 8.09 11.33 -21.07
N GLN A 47 7.99 12.15 -20.02
CA GLN A 47 8.66 13.44 -19.90
C GLN A 47 9.85 13.42 -18.93
N ALA A 48 10.26 12.24 -18.42
CA ALA A 48 11.31 12.11 -17.41
C ALA A 48 12.60 11.56 -18.00
N ALA A 49 13.67 12.34 -17.92
CA ALA A 49 14.98 11.96 -18.43
C ALA A 49 15.68 10.86 -17.61
N ASN A 50 15.39 10.77 -16.31
CA ASN A 50 16.16 10.00 -15.34
C ASN A 50 15.32 9.07 -14.45
N MET A 51 14.09 8.73 -14.84
CA MET A 51 13.19 7.89 -14.02
C MET A 51 13.76 6.48 -13.86
N LEU A 52 14.11 6.08 -12.63
CA LEU A 52 14.59 4.71 -12.37
C LEU A 52 13.44 3.70 -12.42
N HIS A 53 13.74 2.46 -12.77
CA HIS A 53 12.78 1.37 -12.60
C HIS A 53 12.54 1.10 -11.11
N MET A 54 11.28 0.86 -10.73
CA MET A 54 10.92 0.55 -9.35
C MET A 54 10.74 -0.96 -9.16
N SER A 55 11.32 -1.50 -8.10
CA SER A 55 11.28 -2.93 -7.77
C SER A 55 10.99 -3.17 -6.29
N TRP A 56 10.68 -4.41 -5.93
CA TRP A 56 10.27 -4.73 -4.57
C TRP A 56 11.46 -4.79 -3.60
N ASP A 57 11.21 -4.38 -2.36
CA ASP A 57 12.10 -4.58 -1.22
C ASP A 57 11.31 -5.13 -0.01
N VAL A 58 11.68 -6.33 0.43
CA VAL A 58 11.03 -7.05 1.53
C VAL A 58 11.22 -6.34 2.87
N GLY A 59 12.35 -5.68 3.11
CA GLY A 59 12.62 -4.95 4.35
C GLY A 59 11.71 -3.73 4.48
N LEU A 60 11.53 -2.99 3.39
CA LEU A 60 10.54 -1.90 3.28
C LEU A 60 9.12 -2.44 3.50
N ALA A 61 8.76 -3.58 2.92
CA ALA A 61 7.44 -4.17 3.10
C ALA A 61 7.14 -4.52 4.56
N LYS A 62 8.14 -5.03 5.30
CA LYS A 62 8.02 -5.29 6.74
C LYS A 62 7.86 -4.01 7.55
N LEU A 63 8.58 -2.93 7.21
CA LEU A 63 8.39 -1.61 7.85
C LEU A 63 6.95 -1.13 7.70
N ALA A 64 6.43 -1.19 6.47
CA ALA A 64 5.06 -0.81 6.17
C ALA A 64 4.05 -1.68 6.92
N GLN A 65 4.22 -3.00 6.90
CA GLN A 65 3.33 -3.95 7.57
C GLN A 65 3.33 -3.77 9.10
N ALA A 66 4.48 -3.53 9.71
CA ALA A 66 4.58 -3.23 11.14
C ALA A 66 3.90 -1.91 11.52
N TRP A 67 3.75 -0.99 10.57
CA TRP A 67 3.02 0.26 10.79
C TRP A 67 1.51 0.09 10.64
N THR A 68 1.02 -0.60 9.60
CA THR A 68 -0.41 -0.70 9.29
C THR A 68 -1.22 -1.34 10.41
N ILE A 69 -0.64 -2.26 11.18
CA ILE A 69 -1.29 -2.90 12.34
C ILE A 69 -1.65 -1.91 13.47
N ASN A 70 -1.06 -0.71 13.49
CA ASN A 70 -1.42 0.33 14.45
C ASN A 70 -2.77 0.99 14.11
N CYS A 71 -3.31 0.75 12.91
CA CYS A 71 -4.63 1.24 12.48
C CYS A 71 -4.75 2.77 12.51
N LYS A 72 -3.67 3.50 12.18
CA LYS A 72 -3.63 4.97 12.15
C LYS A 72 -3.41 5.46 10.72
N LYS A 73 -4.11 6.54 10.36
CA LYS A 73 -3.85 7.30 9.12
C LYS A 73 -2.94 8.48 9.44
N VAL A 74 -1.76 8.17 9.96
CA VAL A 74 -0.71 9.16 10.26
C VAL A 74 0.62 8.59 9.78
N PRO A 75 1.56 9.42 9.30
CA PRO A 75 2.87 8.96 8.86
C PRO A 75 3.61 8.19 9.97
N ASN A 76 4.36 7.17 9.59
CA ASN A 76 5.19 6.41 10.50
C ASN A 76 6.33 7.29 11.03
N PRO A 77 6.33 7.65 12.33
CA PRO A 77 7.32 8.58 12.89
C PRO A 77 8.73 7.98 12.95
N HIS A 78 8.88 6.66 12.74
CA HIS A 78 10.16 5.97 12.79
C HIS A 78 10.96 6.07 11.48
N LEU A 79 10.33 6.44 10.35
CA LEU A 79 10.96 6.46 9.03
C LEU A 79 12.01 7.56 8.85
N ASN A 80 12.01 8.57 9.74
CA ASN A 80 12.97 9.67 9.72
C ASN A 80 14.27 9.35 10.49
N LYS A 81 14.39 8.14 11.08
CA LYS A 81 15.60 7.72 11.79
C LYS A 81 16.60 7.14 10.80
N GLU A 82 17.81 7.71 10.75
CA GLU A 82 18.84 7.35 9.75
C GLU A 82 19.18 5.85 9.67
N SER A 83 19.04 5.13 10.78
CA SER A 83 19.39 3.72 10.89
C SER A 83 18.18 2.77 10.91
N ILE A 84 16.99 3.23 10.52
CA ILE A 84 15.80 2.38 10.61
C ILE A 84 15.89 1.17 9.66
N TYR A 85 16.53 1.34 8.50
CA TYR A 85 16.77 0.28 7.53
C TYR A 85 18.18 0.39 6.93
N PRO A 86 19.00 -0.67 6.90
CA PRO A 86 20.41 -0.57 6.54
C PRO A 86 20.70 -0.05 5.12
N ARG A 87 19.79 -0.25 4.15
CA ARG A 87 20.01 0.18 2.76
C ARG A 87 19.71 1.65 2.47
N PHE A 88 18.85 2.29 3.27
CA PHE A 88 18.34 3.62 2.97
C PHE A 88 18.34 4.50 4.22
N LYS A 89 19.11 5.60 4.16
CA LYS A 89 19.19 6.59 5.26
C LYS A 89 17.85 7.27 5.55
N GLN A 90 17.04 7.49 4.53
CA GLN A 90 15.74 8.13 4.65
C GLN A 90 14.72 7.34 3.83
N ILE A 91 13.54 7.16 4.40
CA ILE A 91 12.45 6.38 3.80
C ILE A 91 11.23 7.27 3.58
N GLY A 92 10.64 7.19 2.40
CA GLY A 92 9.39 7.84 2.05
C GLY A 92 8.19 6.99 2.45
N GLU A 93 6.99 7.57 2.50
CA GLU A 93 5.76 6.83 2.79
C GLU A 93 4.55 7.42 2.06
N ASN A 94 3.71 6.54 1.51
CA ASN A 94 2.34 6.86 1.11
C ASN A 94 1.37 6.03 1.95
N LEU A 95 0.25 6.66 2.36
CA LEU A 95 -0.74 6.05 3.24
C LEU A 95 -2.14 6.11 2.65
N TYR A 96 -2.85 5.01 2.77
CA TYR A 96 -4.26 4.89 2.44
C TYR A 96 -5.02 4.35 3.64
N MET A 97 -6.22 4.88 3.85
CA MET A 97 -7.22 4.29 4.75
C MET A 97 -8.59 4.42 4.11
N GLY A 98 -9.33 3.32 4.01
CA GLY A 98 -10.64 3.30 3.39
C GLY A 98 -11.39 1.98 3.53
N PRO A 99 -12.63 1.89 3.02
CA PRO A 99 -13.54 0.77 3.31
C PRO A 99 -13.27 -0.50 2.50
N SER A 100 -12.40 -0.44 1.48
CA SER A 100 -12.06 -1.56 0.60
C SER A 100 -10.57 -1.56 0.29
N ILE A 101 -10.05 -2.71 -0.14
CA ILE A 101 -8.65 -2.85 -0.56
C ILE A 101 -8.58 -3.27 -2.02
N ASP A 102 -8.44 -2.27 -2.90
CA ASP A 102 -8.17 -2.45 -4.33
C ASP A 102 -6.85 -1.74 -4.62
N ILE A 103 -5.80 -2.53 -4.80
CA ILE A 103 -4.42 -2.05 -4.93
C ILE A 103 -4.25 -1.15 -6.13
N PHE A 104 -4.76 -1.56 -7.29
CA PHE A 104 -4.69 -0.75 -8.50
C PHE A 104 -5.42 0.58 -8.29
N LYS A 105 -6.63 0.55 -7.73
CA LYS A 105 -7.38 1.77 -7.47
C LYS A 105 -6.67 2.70 -6.46
N ILE A 106 -6.07 2.16 -5.41
CA ILE A 106 -5.34 2.94 -4.41
C ILE A 106 -4.15 3.65 -5.05
N VAL A 107 -3.30 2.91 -5.77
CA VAL A 107 -2.09 3.46 -6.39
C VAL A 107 -2.45 4.42 -7.52
N THR A 108 -3.46 4.11 -8.33
CA THR A 108 -3.97 5.03 -9.37
C THR A 108 -4.52 6.32 -8.77
N ASN A 109 -5.25 6.27 -7.64
CA ASN A 109 -5.73 7.49 -6.98
C ASN A 109 -4.59 8.39 -6.50
N TRP A 110 -3.53 7.80 -5.95
CA TRP A 110 -2.29 8.55 -5.65
C TRP A 110 -1.67 9.15 -6.92
N GLY A 111 -1.63 8.39 -8.02
CA GLY A 111 -1.15 8.88 -9.32
C GLY A 111 -1.98 10.04 -9.89
N LEU A 112 -3.30 10.01 -9.72
CA LEU A 112 -4.23 11.03 -10.21
C LEU A 112 -4.06 12.39 -9.53
N GLU A 113 -3.36 12.48 -8.39
CA GLU A 113 -2.96 13.76 -7.82
C GLU A 113 -2.04 14.55 -8.76
N GLY A 114 -1.36 13.89 -9.70
CA GLY A 114 -0.56 14.51 -10.75
C GLY A 114 -1.36 15.46 -11.65
N ASN A 115 -2.69 15.31 -11.73
CA ASN A 115 -3.57 16.25 -12.44
C ASN A 115 -3.60 17.65 -11.80
N PHE A 116 -3.18 17.74 -10.54
CA PHE A 116 -3.09 18.98 -9.78
C PHE A 116 -1.65 19.46 -9.60
N TYR A 117 -0.66 18.76 -10.18
CA TYR A 117 0.76 19.08 -10.02
C TYR A 117 1.33 19.79 -11.25
N ASP A 118 1.91 20.97 -11.03
CA ASP A 118 2.68 21.68 -12.05
C ASP A 118 4.15 21.26 -11.96
N LEU A 119 4.58 20.42 -12.92
CA LEU A 119 5.96 19.94 -13.01
C LEU A 119 6.97 21.06 -13.30
N LYS A 120 6.58 22.13 -13.99
CA LYS A 120 7.48 23.24 -14.33
C LYS A 120 7.74 24.13 -13.12
N ASN A 121 6.69 24.43 -12.37
CA ASN A 121 6.75 25.29 -11.20
C ASN A 121 7.04 24.53 -9.89
N ASN A 122 7.09 23.19 -9.96
CA ASN A 122 7.29 22.31 -8.81
C ASN A 122 6.26 22.57 -7.69
N SER A 123 4.99 22.72 -8.07
CA SER A 123 3.93 23.17 -7.17
C SER A 123 2.66 22.37 -7.34
N CYS A 124 1.98 22.07 -6.22
CA CYS A 124 0.63 21.53 -6.23
C CYS A 124 -0.39 22.67 -6.23
N GLN A 125 -1.53 22.49 -6.90
CA GLN A 125 -2.60 23.48 -6.90
C GLN A 125 -3.06 23.81 -5.46
N PRO A 126 -3.44 25.06 -5.17
CA PRO A 126 -3.92 25.46 -3.85
C PRO A 126 -5.07 24.58 -3.34
N GLY A 127 -4.96 24.10 -2.10
CA GLY A 127 -5.97 23.23 -1.47
C GLY A 127 -5.96 21.77 -1.95
N LYS A 128 -5.00 21.37 -2.78
CA LYS A 128 -4.76 19.98 -3.19
C LYS A 128 -3.54 19.40 -2.48
N ASP A 129 -3.50 18.07 -2.40
CA ASP A 129 -2.33 17.32 -1.99
C ASP A 129 -1.82 16.54 -3.20
N CYS A 130 -0.51 16.63 -3.45
CA CYS A 130 0.18 15.95 -4.54
C CYS A 130 1.36 15.11 -4.02
N SER A 131 1.46 14.96 -2.69
CA SER A 131 2.58 14.31 -2.04
C SER A 131 2.65 12.81 -2.36
N HIS A 132 1.50 12.14 -2.56
CA HIS A 132 1.51 10.73 -2.93
C HIS A 132 1.98 10.55 -4.37
N PHE A 133 1.46 11.37 -5.29
CA PHE A 133 1.91 11.39 -6.68
C PHE A 133 3.42 11.62 -6.78
N THR A 134 3.92 12.70 -6.18
CA THR A 134 5.33 13.09 -6.27
C THR A 134 6.27 12.01 -5.70
N GLN A 135 5.85 11.27 -4.68
CA GLN A 135 6.62 10.13 -4.17
C GLN A 135 6.62 8.95 -5.15
N ILE A 136 5.50 8.64 -5.81
CA ILE A 136 5.42 7.56 -6.82
C ILE A 136 6.34 7.86 -8.01
N VAL A 137 6.32 9.11 -8.50
CA VAL A 137 7.13 9.54 -9.65
C VAL A 137 8.50 10.08 -9.27
N TRP A 138 8.96 9.89 -8.03
CA TRP A 138 10.28 10.34 -7.62
C TRP A 138 11.36 9.51 -8.32
N ALA A 139 12.13 10.12 -9.22
CA ALA A 139 13.07 9.44 -10.12
C ALA A 139 14.06 8.56 -9.37
N ASN A 140 14.66 9.09 -8.30
CA ASN A 140 15.69 8.40 -7.54
C ASN A 140 15.13 7.32 -6.59
N THR A 141 13.82 7.27 -6.38
CA THR A 141 13.17 6.20 -5.61
C THR A 141 13.04 4.97 -6.49
N TYR A 142 13.74 3.89 -6.15
CA TYR A 142 13.80 2.67 -6.97
C TYR A 142 13.37 1.40 -6.23
N LYS A 143 13.17 1.48 -4.90
CA LYS A 143 12.57 0.40 -4.11
C LYS A 143 11.26 0.83 -3.48
N VAL A 144 10.30 -0.09 -3.48
CA VAL A 144 9.05 0.05 -2.74
C VAL A 144 8.77 -1.25 -1.97
N GLY A 145 8.19 -1.10 -0.79
CA GLY A 145 7.63 -2.21 -0.04
C GLY A 145 6.41 -1.75 0.74
N CYS A 146 5.32 -2.49 0.63
CA CYS A 146 4.04 -2.13 1.23
C CYS A 146 3.51 -3.21 2.18
N GLY A 147 2.61 -2.80 3.07
CA GLY A 147 1.87 -3.68 3.96
C GLY A 147 0.42 -3.23 4.08
N ALA A 148 -0.44 -4.16 4.49
CA ALA A 148 -1.88 -3.92 4.60
C ALA A 148 -2.42 -4.50 5.91
N ALA A 149 -3.44 -3.86 6.49
CA ALA A 149 -4.15 -4.37 7.65
C ALA A 149 -5.63 -4.00 7.58
N TYR A 150 -6.52 -4.93 7.93
CA TYR A 150 -7.91 -4.59 8.23
C TYR A 150 -8.06 -4.23 9.71
N CYS A 151 -8.64 -3.06 9.95
CA CYS A 151 -8.83 -2.46 11.27
C CYS A 151 -10.30 -2.53 11.65
N ALA A 152 -10.71 -3.62 12.31
CA ALA A 152 -12.12 -3.90 12.61
C ALA A 152 -12.82 -2.76 13.38
N HIS A 153 -12.13 -2.15 14.35
CA HIS A 153 -12.67 -1.04 15.14
C HIS A 153 -12.89 0.26 14.33
N LYS A 154 -12.30 0.38 13.14
CA LYS A 154 -12.52 1.49 12.20
C LYS A 154 -13.35 1.09 10.99
N VAL A 155 -13.62 -0.21 10.83
CA VAL A 155 -14.25 -0.79 9.65
C VAL A 155 -13.53 -0.32 8.37
N ALA A 156 -12.19 -0.34 8.39
CA ALA A 156 -11.36 0.19 7.32
C ALA A 156 -10.08 -0.63 7.12
N TYR A 157 -9.63 -0.69 5.88
CA TYR A 157 -8.30 -1.15 5.51
C TYR A 157 -7.30 0.01 5.62
N VAL A 158 -6.09 -0.30 6.04
CA VAL A 158 -4.94 0.59 6.00
C VAL A 158 -3.89 -0.03 5.08
N VAL A 159 -3.38 0.75 4.15
CA VAL A 159 -2.24 0.38 3.31
C VAL A 159 -1.15 1.42 3.50
N SER A 160 0.07 0.98 3.81
CA SER A 160 1.27 1.82 3.82
C SER A 160 2.21 1.28 2.76
N CYS A 161 2.78 2.18 1.96
CA CYS A 161 3.87 1.88 1.05
C CYS A 161 5.08 2.71 1.45
N THR A 162 6.20 2.06 1.71
CA THR A 162 7.46 2.70 2.06
C THR A 162 8.44 2.67 0.90
N TYR A 163 9.21 3.75 0.75
CA TYR A 163 9.96 4.06 -0.46
C TYR A 163 11.44 4.30 -0.17
N GLY A 164 12.32 3.66 -0.94
CA GLY A 164 13.77 3.72 -0.77
C GLY A 164 14.50 4.13 -2.05
N PRO A 165 15.37 5.16 -1.99
CA PRO A 165 15.44 6.22 -0.96
C PRO A 165 14.17 7.08 -0.92
N ARG A 166 14.04 7.91 0.13
CA ARG A 166 12.95 8.88 0.29
C ARG A 166 12.85 9.88 -0.88
N GLY A 167 11.62 10.14 -1.31
CA GLY A 167 11.28 11.25 -2.20
C GLY A 167 10.77 12.49 -1.44
N ASN A 168 10.12 13.40 -2.16
CA ASN A 168 9.49 14.60 -1.61
C ASN A 168 10.46 15.45 -0.76
N LEU A 169 11.69 15.60 -1.25
CA LEU A 169 12.69 16.44 -0.62
C LEU A 169 12.36 17.91 -0.88
N LEU A 170 12.41 18.73 0.17
CA LEU A 170 12.04 20.13 0.11
C LEU A 170 12.87 20.87 -0.96
N GLY A 171 12.19 21.59 -1.84
CA GLY A 171 12.81 22.38 -2.92
C GLY A 171 13.32 21.55 -4.11
N GLN A 172 13.14 20.23 -4.12
CA GLN A 172 13.54 19.37 -5.24
C GLN A 172 12.34 18.98 -6.10
N VAL A 173 12.60 18.75 -7.39
CA VAL A 173 11.62 18.23 -8.34
C VAL A 173 11.60 16.70 -8.33
N PRO A 174 10.45 16.05 -8.60
CA PRO A 174 10.37 14.59 -8.60
C PRO A 174 11.28 13.92 -9.62
N PHE A 175 11.46 14.53 -10.80
CA PHE A 175 12.32 14.02 -11.86
C PHE A 175 12.78 15.16 -12.77
N ILE A 176 13.81 14.89 -13.59
CA ILE A 176 14.32 15.84 -14.56
C ILE A 176 13.44 15.79 -15.82
N LEU A 177 12.82 16.92 -16.18
CA LEU A 177 12.09 17.03 -17.44
C LEU A 177 13.03 16.83 -18.64
N GLY A 178 12.64 15.99 -19.59
CA GLY A 178 13.39 15.75 -20.81
C GLY A 178 12.99 14.49 -21.55
N VAL A 179 13.76 14.16 -22.59
CA VAL A 179 13.55 12.94 -23.37
C VAL A 179 13.71 11.74 -22.45
N LYS A 180 12.71 10.86 -22.46
CA LYS A 180 12.71 9.59 -21.73
C LYS A 180 14.06 8.88 -21.83
N CYS A 181 14.60 8.47 -20.69
CA CYS A 181 15.88 7.78 -20.55
C CYS A 181 17.15 8.54 -21.03
N SER A 182 17.06 9.83 -21.38
CA SER A 182 18.24 10.60 -21.83
C SER A 182 19.28 10.88 -20.74
N LYS A 183 18.95 10.64 -19.46
CA LYS A 183 19.81 10.85 -18.30
C LYS A 183 19.82 9.64 -17.35
N CYS A 184 19.91 8.44 -17.90
CA CYS A 184 20.00 7.19 -17.11
C CYS A 184 21.38 6.90 -16.49
N GLY A 185 22.37 7.79 -16.63
CA GLY A 185 23.68 7.60 -15.97
C GLY A 185 24.43 6.33 -16.40
N GLY A 186 24.24 5.87 -17.64
CA GLY A 186 24.85 4.65 -18.17
C GLY A 186 23.99 3.38 -18.07
N GLU A 187 22.83 3.46 -17.42
CA GLU A 187 21.88 2.36 -17.35
C GLU A 187 21.07 2.18 -18.65
N LYS A 188 20.60 0.96 -18.88
CA LYS A 188 19.83 0.64 -20.09
C LYS A 188 18.39 1.14 -19.93
N CYS A 189 17.84 1.71 -20.99
CA CYS A 189 16.41 2.00 -21.02
C CYS A 189 15.64 0.70 -21.28
N ASN A 190 15.04 0.12 -20.24
CA ASN A 190 14.29 -1.14 -20.35
C ASN A 190 12.80 -0.85 -20.15
N VAL A 191 11.97 -1.29 -21.11
CA VAL A 191 10.50 -1.22 -21.13
C VAL A 191 9.95 0.22 -21.10
N ALA A 192 10.29 1.02 -20.07
CA ALA A 192 10.00 2.44 -20.03
C ALA A 192 10.77 3.29 -18.99
N SER A 193 11.78 2.76 -18.30
CA SER A 193 12.56 3.50 -17.30
C SER A 193 14.05 3.10 -17.36
N CYS A 194 14.90 3.84 -16.64
CA CYS A 194 16.30 3.53 -16.46
C CYS A 194 16.44 2.25 -15.63
N GLY A 195 16.86 1.17 -16.28
CA GLY A 195 16.92 -0.17 -15.74
C GLY A 195 18.34 -0.66 -15.51
N ASN A 196 18.54 -1.33 -14.38
CA ASN A 196 19.79 -1.93 -13.95
C ASN A 196 19.49 -3.27 -13.28
N PRO A 197 19.88 -4.42 -13.90
CA PRO A 197 19.53 -5.74 -13.39
C PRO A 197 19.90 -5.98 -11.93
N SER A 198 21.06 -5.48 -11.47
CA SER A 198 21.51 -5.68 -10.08
C SER A 198 20.70 -4.85 -9.08
N ARG A 199 20.31 -3.63 -9.46
CA ARG A 199 19.48 -2.78 -8.60
C ARG A 199 18.02 -3.20 -8.61
N ASP A 200 17.52 -3.60 -9.77
CA ASP A 200 16.11 -3.87 -10.04
C ASP A 200 15.66 -5.25 -9.59
N GLU A 201 16.61 -6.15 -9.25
CA GLU A 201 16.30 -7.41 -8.61
C GLU A 201 15.52 -7.20 -7.30
N ASN A 202 14.44 -7.95 -7.10
CA ASN A 202 13.68 -7.91 -5.85
C ASN A 202 14.61 -8.23 -4.67
N TYR A 203 14.71 -7.30 -3.71
CA TYR A 203 15.62 -7.47 -2.59
C TYR A 203 14.91 -8.13 -1.41
N GLY A 204 15.48 -9.23 -0.93
CA GLY A 204 14.92 -10.05 0.14
C GLY A 204 15.78 -10.09 1.40
N ASP A 205 15.71 -9.06 2.26
CA ASP A 205 16.17 -9.23 3.65
C ASP A 205 15.06 -9.86 4.50
N TYR A 206 14.99 -11.19 4.44
CA TYR A 206 14.03 -11.97 5.22
C TYR A 206 14.35 -12.00 6.71
N ASN A 207 15.54 -11.58 7.14
CA ASN A 207 15.95 -11.53 8.55
C ASN A 207 15.71 -10.16 9.17
N TYR A 208 15.57 -9.11 8.37
CA TYR A 208 15.25 -7.77 8.85
C TYR A 208 13.95 -7.75 9.65
N CYS A 209 13.96 -7.05 10.78
CA CYS A 209 12.84 -6.90 11.69
C CYS A 209 12.75 -5.44 12.14
N PRO A 210 11.64 -4.72 11.87
CA PRO A 210 11.48 -3.34 12.31
C PRO A 210 11.61 -3.23 13.84
N PRO A 211 12.51 -2.37 14.38
CA PRO A 211 12.72 -2.25 15.82
C PRO A 211 11.49 -1.81 16.63
N PHE A 212 10.51 -1.18 15.98
CA PHE A 212 9.26 -0.73 16.60
C PHE A 212 8.10 -1.73 16.42
N ALA A 213 8.33 -2.88 15.79
CA ALA A 213 7.28 -3.87 15.57
C ALA A 213 6.71 -4.35 16.92
N THR A 214 5.41 -4.24 17.10
CA THR A 214 4.69 -4.67 18.31
C THR A 214 4.34 -6.17 18.30
N ILE A 215 4.59 -6.84 17.18
CA ILE A 215 4.40 -8.28 17.01
C ILE A 215 5.71 -8.94 16.59
N ASP A 216 5.85 -10.22 16.94
CA ASP A 216 6.99 -11.04 16.53
C ASP A 216 7.15 -11.02 15.00
N CYS A 217 8.37 -10.78 14.53
CA CYS A 217 8.72 -10.78 13.11
C CYS A 217 8.50 -12.16 12.45
N TYR A 218 8.53 -13.25 13.21
CA TYR A 218 8.07 -14.55 12.73
C TYR A 218 6.57 -14.52 12.39
N ARG A 219 5.74 -13.85 13.18
CA ARG A 219 4.31 -13.67 12.87
C ARG A 219 4.12 -12.74 11.68
N LEU A 220 4.89 -11.65 11.59
CA LEU A 220 4.90 -10.76 10.40
C LEU A 220 5.03 -11.59 9.11
N SER A 221 5.99 -12.51 9.05
CA SER A 221 6.25 -13.36 7.88
C SER A 221 5.12 -14.30 7.45
N LYS A 222 4.14 -14.57 8.33
CA LYS A 222 3.01 -15.49 8.05
C LYS A 222 1.72 -14.81 7.57
N GLY A 223 1.70 -13.48 7.43
CA GLY A 223 0.68 -12.80 6.62
C GLY A 223 -0.76 -12.72 7.14
N ASN A 224 -1.09 -13.31 8.28
CA ASN A 224 -2.44 -13.27 8.86
C ASN A 224 -2.55 -12.20 9.95
N PHE A 225 -2.99 -10.98 9.59
CA PHE A 225 -3.25 -9.90 10.56
C PHE A 225 -4.70 -9.42 10.50
N SER A 226 -5.53 -9.96 11.38
CA SER A 226 -6.73 -9.27 11.87
C SER A 226 -6.38 -8.62 13.21
N VAL A 227 -6.33 -7.28 13.26
CA VAL A 227 -6.01 -6.58 14.51
C VAL A 227 -7.29 -6.37 15.30
N THR A 228 -7.55 -7.26 16.26
CA THR A 228 -8.52 -7.05 17.32
C THR A 228 -7.79 -6.49 18.55
N HIS A 229 -7.92 -5.20 18.83
CA HIS A 229 -7.45 -4.64 20.10
C HIS A 229 -8.43 -5.07 21.21
N SER A 230 -8.08 -6.10 21.98
CA SER A 230 -8.38 -6.21 23.43
C SER A 230 -7.96 -7.57 23.97
N SER A 231 -7.10 -7.55 24.98
CA SER A 231 -6.79 -8.63 25.92
C SER A 231 -7.98 -8.97 26.84
N ALA A 232 -9.18 -9.13 26.30
CA ALA A 232 -10.38 -9.50 27.06
C ALA A 232 -11.50 -10.14 26.21
N VAL A 233 -11.20 -10.96 25.19
CA VAL A 233 -12.22 -11.89 24.62
C VAL A 233 -11.56 -13.22 24.25
N ARG A 234 -10.90 -13.85 25.22
CA ARG A 234 -10.74 -15.32 25.18
C ARG A 234 -12.03 -15.91 25.76
N ARG A 235 -13.07 -16.00 24.92
CA ARG A 235 -14.28 -16.87 25.01
C ARG A 235 -15.40 -16.22 24.20
N THR A 236 -15.48 -16.55 22.92
CA THR A 236 -16.75 -16.80 22.19
C THR A 236 -16.42 -17.34 20.79
N ALA A 237 -15.75 -18.49 20.75
CA ALA A 237 -15.83 -19.39 19.58
C ALA A 237 -17.17 -20.15 19.53
N TYR A 238 -18.22 -19.65 20.21
CA TYR A 238 -19.53 -20.29 20.38
C TYR A 238 -20.69 -19.30 20.17
N SER A 239 -20.55 -18.31 19.30
CA SER A 239 -21.67 -17.40 18.96
C SER A 239 -22.08 -17.40 17.49
N TYR A 240 -21.43 -18.21 16.65
CA TYR A 240 -21.90 -18.48 15.28
C TYR A 240 -23.09 -19.46 15.20
N PHE A 241 -23.67 -19.86 16.34
CA PHE A 241 -24.85 -20.71 16.40
C PHE A 241 -26.11 -20.03 16.98
N MET A 242 -26.10 -18.71 17.18
CA MET A 242 -27.23 -17.97 17.77
C MET A 242 -27.69 -16.76 16.93
N TYR A 243 -27.37 -16.72 15.64
CA TYR A 243 -27.99 -15.80 14.67
C TYR A 243 -28.97 -16.50 13.71
N SER A 244 -29.36 -17.75 14.00
CA SER A 244 -30.48 -18.45 13.34
C SER A 244 -31.74 -18.54 14.19
N LEU A 245 -31.82 -17.85 15.33
CA LEU A 245 -32.95 -17.98 16.27
C LEU A 245 -33.55 -16.67 16.80
N MET A 246 -33.22 -15.51 16.21
CA MET A 246 -33.86 -14.23 16.56
C MET A 246 -34.60 -13.57 15.38
N CYS A 247 -35.22 -14.39 14.52
CA CYS A 247 -36.31 -13.96 13.63
C CYS A 247 -37.60 -14.75 13.91
N ILE A 248 -37.77 -15.21 15.15
CA ILE A 248 -39.05 -15.67 15.69
C ILE A 248 -39.27 -14.79 16.91
N ILE A 249 -40.49 -14.28 17.07
CA ILE A 249 -40.92 -13.29 18.08
C ILE A 249 -40.73 -11.85 17.61
N TRP A 250 -41.50 -11.44 16.60
CA TRP A 250 -42.54 -10.44 16.82
C TRP A 250 -43.80 -10.97 16.13
N LYS A 251 -44.87 -11.13 16.93
CA LYS A 251 -46.23 -11.43 16.47
C LYS A 251 -46.79 -10.25 15.70
#